data_AF-A0A8H6NTC9-F1
#
_entry.id   AF-A0A8H6NTC9-F1
#
_cell.length_a   1.000
_cell.length_b   1.000
_cell.length_c   1.000
_cell.angle_alpha   90.00
_cell.angle_beta   90.00
_cell.angle_gamma   90.00
#
_symmetry.space_group_name_H-M   'P 1'
#
loop_
_entity.id
_entity.type
_entity.pdbx_description
1 polymer ?
#
loop_
_entity_poly.entity_id
_entity_poly.type
_entity_poly.pdbx_seq_one_letter_code
_entity_poly.pdbx_strand_id
1 'polypeptide(L)'
;MLTPRLLILVGVSCLLGLTTAQSMADAPKCGVTCFMQAMGQPEYANKTQAQLCVDESFTDLVGGCAKEACSVVEGLTFLNVTRAACGIPITDHRSEARVTSLVLFTLATVFFACRIIAKSLRFSPWGLDDTLLLIAFAFLISFVILIQYMIPQGLGLDIWVLNENQIASFLRYLLVVQTHYIFVLAIIKASILYFFLRIFPDKKFRNIVWATLAYDLLVGLIFMILSFVQRQPTWLIWEGWRDKDPQGVVVDLNKMGLAHGGMNIALDVWMLVLPLTQLYKLNLKPRKKLGIMAMFCVGIFLTVVSIIRVHSLIYFATSSNATADARGTIIWSCIELCTGVVVSCMPNARQLLREGTRQIRDVTTNLTGRSTGAGSQNSTSRRRIQGQSHEMGVPINSPEATATTPSKSGRSSPTITQTDHASSFKSAETQV
;
A
#
# COMPACT_ATOMS: atom_id res chain seq x y z
N MET A 1 14.81 14.20 -37.50
CA MET A 1 14.06 14.46 -38.75
C MET A 1 12.78 13.64 -38.72
N LEU A 2 11.70 14.23 -38.20
CA LEU A 2 10.37 13.62 -38.21
C LEU A 2 9.74 13.84 -39.59
N THR A 3 9.20 12.78 -40.19
CA THR A 3 8.67 12.81 -41.55
C THR A 3 7.28 13.48 -41.63
N PRO A 4 6.99 14.25 -42.70
CA PRO A 4 5.74 15.00 -42.88
C PRO A 4 4.50 14.12 -43.11
N ARG A 5 4.63 12.79 -43.08
CA ARG A 5 3.50 11.85 -43.18
C ARG A 5 2.73 11.68 -41.86
N LEU A 6 3.33 11.99 -40.71
CA LEU A 6 2.65 11.88 -39.41
C LEU A 6 1.66 13.03 -39.16
N LEU A 7 1.92 14.22 -39.72
CA LEU A 7 1.04 15.39 -39.56
C LEU A 7 -0.23 15.30 -40.41
N ILE A 8 -0.20 14.60 -41.55
CA ILE A 8 -1.39 14.42 -42.40
C ILE A 8 -2.35 13.39 -41.81
N LEU A 9 -1.86 12.38 -41.06
CA LEU A 9 -2.71 11.41 -40.36
C LEU A 9 -3.38 11.98 -39.10
N VAL A 10 -2.76 12.97 -38.44
CA VAL A 10 -3.37 13.70 -37.33
C VAL A 10 -4.40 14.73 -37.83
N GLY A 11 -4.20 15.29 -39.03
CA GLY A 11 -5.13 16.27 -39.63
C GLY A 11 -6.42 15.69 -40.23
N VAL A 12 -6.44 14.41 -40.62
CA VAL A 12 -7.62 13.79 -41.29
C VAL A 12 -8.55 13.05 -40.32
N SER A 13 -8.11 12.77 -39.08
CA SER A 13 -8.96 12.12 -38.07
C SER A 13 -9.92 13.08 -37.34
N CYS A 14 -9.84 14.38 -37.60
CA CYS A 14 -10.60 15.41 -36.88
C CYS A 14 -11.97 15.76 -37.53
N LEU A 15 -12.36 15.08 -38.62
CA LEU A 15 -13.59 15.41 -39.38
C LEU A 15 -14.62 14.27 -39.49
N LEU A 16 -14.48 13.18 -38.74
CA LEU A 16 -15.49 12.11 -38.68
C LEU A 16 -16.13 11.91 -37.30
N GLY A 17 -15.95 12.86 -36.38
CA GLY A 17 -16.70 12.93 -35.13
C GLY A 17 -18.09 13.55 -35.32
N LEU A 18 -18.88 13.12 -36.32
CA LEU A 18 -20.32 13.28 -36.21
C LEU A 18 -20.77 12.30 -35.13
N THR A 19 -20.80 12.77 -33.88
CA THR A 19 -21.66 12.16 -32.87
C THR A 19 -23.06 12.22 -33.47
N THR A 20 -23.63 11.05 -33.77
CA THR A 20 -25.07 10.93 -33.95
C THR A 20 -25.70 11.63 -32.76
N ALA A 21 -26.41 12.73 -32.99
CA ALA A 21 -27.27 13.30 -31.97
C ALA A 21 -28.27 12.18 -31.64
N GLN A 22 -28.03 11.45 -30.55
CA GLN A 22 -29.03 10.53 -30.02
C GLN A 22 -30.20 11.40 -29.64
N SER A 23 -31.22 11.38 -30.49
CA SER A 23 -32.46 12.08 -30.23
C SER A 23 -33.08 11.48 -28.97
N MET A 24 -33.86 12.25 -28.23
CA MET A 24 -34.66 11.71 -27.11
C MET A 24 -35.59 10.57 -27.54
N ALA A 25 -35.76 10.34 -28.86
CA ALA A 25 -36.45 9.20 -29.43
C ALA A 25 -35.81 7.84 -29.09
N ASP A 26 -34.49 7.79 -28.84
CA ASP A 26 -33.78 6.55 -28.48
C ASP A 26 -33.77 6.29 -26.96
N ALA A 27 -34.38 7.19 -26.17
CA ALA A 27 -34.45 7.06 -24.73
C ALA A 27 -35.52 6.04 -24.30
N PRO A 28 -35.31 5.30 -23.20
CA PRO A 28 -36.29 4.34 -22.70
C PRO A 28 -37.55 5.07 -22.21
N LYS A 29 -38.71 4.44 -22.46
CA LYS A 29 -40.03 5.02 -22.19
C LYS A 29 -40.20 5.48 -20.74
N CYS A 30 -39.68 4.71 -19.78
CA CYS A 30 -39.76 5.03 -18.36
C CYS A 30 -39.12 6.41 -18.04
N GLY A 31 -37.95 6.71 -18.61
CA GLY A 31 -37.24 7.96 -18.37
C GLY A 31 -37.90 9.14 -19.10
N VAL A 32 -38.44 8.89 -20.30
CA VAL A 32 -39.22 9.90 -21.02
C VAL A 32 -40.48 10.29 -20.25
N THR A 33 -41.18 9.33 -19.63
CA THR A 33 -42.34 9.63 -18.77
C THR A 33 -41.95 10.53 -17.59
N CYS A 34 -40.84 10.24 -16.92
CA CYS A 34 -40.32 11.08 -15.83
C CYS A 34 -39.97 12.50 -16.28
N PHE A 35 -39.31 12.62 -17.45
CA PHE A 35 -39.01 13.92 -18.04
C PHE A 35 -40.29 14.71 -18.36
N MET A 36 -41.29 14.08 -18.98
CA MET A 36 -42.57 14.72 -19.31
C MET A 36 -43.35 15.13 -18.06
N GLN A 37 -43.28 14.35 -16.98
CA GLN A 37 -43.89 14.69 -15.70
C GLN A 37 -43.23 15.94 -15.07
N ALA A 38 -41.90 16.04 -15.14
CA ALA A 38 -41.18 17.24 -14.68
C ALA A 38 -41.51 18.47 -15.54
N MET A 39 -41.59 18.32 -16.86
CA MET A 39 -42.00 19.38 -17.79
C MET A 39 -43.45 19.86 -17.58
N GLY A 40 -44.30 19.02 -16.97
CA GLY A 40 -45.67 19.40 -16.59
C GLY A 40 -45.74 20.42 -15.44
N GLN A 41 -44.64 20.66 -14.72
CA GLN A 41 -44.61 21.67 -13.67
C GLN A 41 -44.40 23.08 -14.26
N PRO A 42 -45.14 24.10 -13.79
CA PRO A 42 -45.10 25.45 -14.36
C PRO A 42 -43.72 26.12 -14.26
N GLU A 43 -42.90 25.67 -13.31
CA GLU A 43 -41.53 26.15 -13.10
C GLU A 43 -40.57 25.77 -14.25
N TYR A 44 -40.80 24.64 -14.91
CA TYR A 44 -39.90 24.09 -15.93
C TYR A 44 -40.45 24.18 -17.35
N ALA A 45 -41.77 24.30 -17.51
CA ALA A 45 -42.45 24.31 -18.82
C ALA A 45 -41.92 25.37 -19.82
N ASN A 46 -41.47 26.52 -19.31
CA ASN A 46 -40.98 27.64 -20.14
C ASN A 46 -39.44 27.69 -20.25
N LYS A 47 -38.72 26.77 -19.60
CA LYS A 47 -37.24 26.76 -19.65
C LYS A 47 -36.75 26.15 -20.95
N THR A 48 -35.72 26.75 -21.52
CA THR A 48 -35.02 26.18 -22.68
C THR A 48 -34.21 24.94 -22.28
N GLN A 49 -33.88 24.08 -23.25
CA GLN A 49 -33.04 22.90 -23.01
C GLN A 49 -31.73 23.24 -22.28
N ALA A 50 -31.05 24.32 -22.66
CA ALA A 50 -29.82 24.75 -22.01
C ALA A 50 -30.04 25.15 -20.53
N GLN A 51 -31.18 25.77 -20.21
CA GLN A 51 -31.52 26.13 -18.83
C GLN A 51 -31.86 24.88 -18.00
N LEU A 52 -32.58 23.92 -18.59
CA LEU A 52 -32.91 22.66 -17.93
C LEU A 52 -31.67 21.81 -17.63
N CYS A 53 -30.67 21.83 -18.51
CA CYS A 53 -29.43 21.08 -18.35
C CYS A 53 -28.52 21.58 -17.21
N VAL A 54 -28.70 22.82 -16.75
CA VAL A 54 -27.89 23.44 -15.68
C VAL A 54 -28.69 23.54 -14.37
N ASP A 55 -30.00 23.28 -14.41
CA ASP A 55 -30.87 23.36 -13.24
C ASP A 55 -30.77 22.07 -12.41
N GLU A 56 -30.07 22.13 -11.28
CA GLU A 56 -29.87 21.00 -10.38
C GLU A 56 -31.21 20.41 -9.90
N SER A 57 -32.18 21.25 -9.52
CA SER A 57 -33.50 20.83 -9.06
C SER A 57 -34.26 20.04 -10.12
N PHE A 58 -34.19 20.47 -11.38
CA PHE A 58 -34.79 19.72 -12.49
C PHE A 58 -34.09 18.38 -12.70
N THR A 59 -32.75 18.36 -12.72
CA THR A 59 -31.98 17.13 -12.91
C THR A 59 -32.19 16.12 -11.78
N ASP A 60 -32.33 16.59 -10.53
CA ASP A 60 -32.61 15.76 -9.36
C ASP A 60 -34.03 15.23 -9.36
N LEU A 61 -35.02 16.03 -9.78
CA LEU A 61 -36.41 15.60 -9.90
C LEU A 61 -36.55 14.49 -10.96
N VAL A 62 -35.99 14.71 -12.15
CA VAL A 62 -36.04 13.73 -13.25
C VAL A 62 -35.20 12.50 -12.90
N GLY A 63 -34.01 12.68 -12.32
CA GLY A 63 -33.11 11.62 -11.90
C GLY A 63 -33.72 10.76 -10.78
N GLY A 64 -34.36 11.38 -9.80
CA GLY A 64 -35.09 10.71 -8.72
C GLY A 64 -36.24 9.85 -9.27
N CYS A 65 -37.08 10.42 -10.13
CA CYS A 65 -38.15 9.66 -10.80
C CYS A 65 -37.60 8.51 -11.63
N ALA A 66 -36.57 8.73 -12.44
CA ALA A 66 -35.99 7.69 -13.29
C ALA A 66 -35.39 6.55 -12.45
N LYS A 67 -34.75 6.88 -11.31
CA LYS A 67 -34.22 5.89 -10.36
C LYS A 67 -35.32 5.00 -9.78
N GLU A 68 -36.53 5.52 -9.59
CA GLU A 68 -37.68 4.75 -9.06
C GLU A 68 -38.46 4.01 -10.16
N ALA A 69 -38.65 4.63 -11.33
CA ALA A 69 -39.51 4.11 -12.40
C ALA A 69 -38.81 3.20 -13.41
N CYS A 70 -37.51 3.38 -13.67
CA CYS A 70 -36.76 2.61 -14.68
C CYS A 70 -35.96 1.46 -14.07
N SER A 71 -35.70 0.37 -14.81
CA SER A 71 -34.64 -0.58 -14.42
C SER A 71 -33.27 0.12 -14.37
N VAL A 72 -32.27 -0.47 -13.70
CA VAL A 72 -30.93 0.15 -13.59
C VAL A 72 -30.31 0.37 -14.98
N VAL A 73 -30.47 -0.60 -15.89
CA VAL A 73 -29.96 -0.52 -17.26
C VAL A 73 -30.67 0.59 -18.06
N GLU A 74 -31.99 0.67 -17.97
CA GLU A 74 -32.76 1.75 -18.62
C GLU A 74 -32.40 3.12 -18.04
N GLY A 75 -32.21 3.22 -16.72
CA GLY A 75 -31.80 4.45 -16.05
C GLY A 75 -30.43 4.93 -16.53
N LEU A 76 -29.45 4.03 -16.67
CA LEU A 76 -28.14 4.36 -17.24
C LEU A 76 -28.23 4.78 -18.71
N THR A 77 -29.05 4.09 -19.51
CA THR A 77 -29.28 4.44 -20.92
C THR A 77 -29.91 5.83 -21.04
N PHE A 78 -30.92 6.11 -20.22
CA PHE A 78 -31.56 7.42 -20.14
C PHE A 78 -30.57 8.52 -19.73
N LEU A 79 -29.70 8.24 -18.75
CA LEU A 79 -28.67 9.17 -18.31
C LEU A 79 -27.65 9.47 -19.42
N ASN A 80 -27.28 8.47 -20.22
CA ASN A 80 -26.39 8.67 -21.36
C ASN A 80 -27.01 9.59 -22.43
N VAL A 81 -28.26 9.31 -22.83
CA VAL A 81 -28.98 10.10 -23.84
C VAL A 81 -29.23 11.52 -23.36
N THR A 82 -29.66 11.70 -22.11
CA THR A 82 -29.91 13.05 -21.54
C THR A 82 -28.63 13.87 -21.41
N ARG A 83 -27.51 13.28 -20.97
CA ARG A 83 -26.22 13.99 -20.94
C ARG A 83 -25.71 14.35 -22.33
N ALA A 84 -25.87 13.45 -23.30
CA ALA A 84 -25.53 13.73 -24.70
C ALA A 84 -26.38 14.88 -25.26
N ALA A 85 -27.68 14.92 -24.94
CA ALA A 85 -28.57 16.03 -25.31
C ALA A 85 -28.14 17.36 -24.66
N CYS A 86 -27.60 17.33 -23.44
CA CYS A 86 -27.05 18.51 -22.78
C CYS A 86 -25.65 18.92 -23.27
N GLY A 87 -25.04 18.17 -24.21
CA GLY A 87 -23.69 18.44 -24.70
C GLY A 87 -22.59 18.25 -23.64
N ILE A 88 -22.88 17.49 -22.57
CA ILE A 88 -21.91 17.22 -21.50
C ILE A 88 -20.90 16.19 -22.04
N PRO A 89 -19.60 16.51 -22.10
CA PRO A 89 -18.61 15.61 -22.65
C PRO A 89 -18.45 14.36 -21.77
N ILE A 90 -18.18 13.22 -22.42
CA ILE A 90 -17.87 11.97 -21.72
C ILE A 90 -16.52 12.11 -21.02
N THR A 91 -16.49 11.73 -19.75
CA THR A 91 -15.30 11.70 -18.92
C THR A 91 -14.42 10.51 -19.33
N ASP A 92 -13.26 10.74 -19.96
CA ASP A 92 -12.29 9.69 -20.30
C ASP A 92 -10.90 9.97 -19.72
N HIS A 93 -10.63 9.36 -18.56
CA HIS A 93 -9.34 9.46 -17.85
C HIS A 93 -8.55 8.15 -17.89
N ARG A 94 -8.79 7.27 -18.88
CA ARG A 94 -8.15 5.97 -19.00
C ARG A 94 -6.64 6.06 -19.22
N SER A 95 -6.21 7.02 -20.04
CA SER A 95 -4.79 7.27 -20.34
C SER A 95 -4.04 7.72 -19.09
N GLU A 96 -4.63 8.61 -18.30
CA GLU A 96 -4.06 9.09 -17.04
C GLU A 96 -3.89 7.96 -16.02
N ALA A 97 -4.90 7.11 -15.87
CA ALA A 97 -4.82 5.95 -14.99
C ALA A 97 -3.71 4.97 -15.41
N ARG A 98 -3.56 4.73 -16.72
CA ARG A 98 -2.50 3.90 -17.29
C ARG A 98 -1.11 4.48 -17.00
N VAL A 99 -0.89 5.74 -17.37
CA VAL A 99 0.41 6.39 -17.24
C VAL A 99 0.82 6.49 -15.78
N THR A 100 -0.10 6.92 -14.91
CA THR A 100 0.18 7.11 -13.48
C THR A 100 0.57 5.79 -12.81
N SER A 101 -0.20 4.72 -13.03
CA SER A 101 0.10 3.41 -12.43
C SER A 101 1.46 2.85 -12.91
N LEU A 102 1.79 2.99 -14.18
CA LEU A 102 3.08 2.52 -14.72
C LEU A 102 4.27 3.35 -14.20
N VAL A 103 4.15 4.68 -14.16
CA VAL A 103 5.22 5.56 -13.65
C VAL A 103 5.51 5.24 -12.18
N LEU A 104 4.49 5.12 -11.34
CA LEU A 104 4.67 4.78 -9.93
C LEU A 104 5.30 3.40 -9.75
N PHE A 105 4.87 2.42 -10.54
CA PHE A 105 5.44 1.08 -10.50
C PHE A 105 6.91 1.06 -10.93
N THR A 106 7.29 1.81 -11.97
CA THR A 106 8.69 1.92 -12.39
C THR A 106 9.56 2.52 -11.28
N LEU A 107 9.07 3.55 -10.59
CA LEU A 107 9.78 4.14 -9.45
C LEU A 107 9.97 3.11 -8.32
N ALA A 108 8.90 2.42 -7.91
CA ALA A 108 8.99 1.37 -6.88
C ALA A 108 9.95 0.24 -7.28
N THR A 109 9.95 -0.14 -8.56
CA THR A 109 10.84 -1.17 -9.11
C THR A 109 12.31 -0.76 -9.02
N VAL A 110 12.65 0.51 -9.31
CA VAL A 110 14.02 1.01 -9.19
C VAL A 110 14.53 0.89 -7.75
N PHE A 111 13.74 1.32 -6.76
CA PHE A 111 14.12 1.22 -5.34
C PHE A 111 14.23 -0.24 -4.87
N PHE A 112 13.31 -1.10 -5.31
CA PHE A 112 13.34 -2.52 -5.01
C PHE A 112 14.59 -3.19 -5.63
N ALA A 113 14.88 -2.92 -6.89
CA ALA A 113 16.08 -3.44 -7.57
C ALA A 113 17.36 -2.98 -6.87
N CYS A 114 17.46 -1.71 -6.47
CA CYS A 114 18.59 -1.21 -5.69
C CYS A 114 18.79 -2.02 -4.39
N ARG A 115 17.70 -2.34 -3.68
CA ARG A 115 17.75 -3.17 -2.47
C ARG A 115 18.24 -4.59 -2.77
N ILE A 116 17.69 -5.25 -3.79
CA ILE A 116 18.08 -6.63 -4.13
C ILE A 116 19.54 -6.70 -4.56
N ILE A 117 20.00 -5.76 -5.39
CA ILE A 117 21.41 -5.66 -5.79
C ILE A 117 22.30 -5.48 -4.56
N ALA A 118 21.94 -4.59 -3.62
CA ALA A 118 22.70 -4.38 -2.39
C ALA A 118 22.87 -5.65 -1.54
N LYS A 119 21.81 -6.47 -1.47
CA LYS A 119 21.80 -7.73 -0.72
C LYS A 119 22.56 -8.82 -1.46
N SER A 120 22.45 -8.87 -2.79
CA SER A 120 23.20 -9.81 -3.65
C SER A 120 24.71 -9.56 -3.56
N LEU A 121 25.12 -8.30 -3.51
CA LEU A 121 26.51 -7.88 -3.27
C LEU A 121 26.98 -8.07 -1.81
N ARG A 122 26.17 -8.74 -0.96
CA ARG A 122 26.47 -9.08 0.44
C ARG A 122 26.81 -7.90 1.36
N PHE A 123 26.32 -6.69 1.05
CA PHE A 123 26.51 -5.54 1.96
C PHE A 123 25.71 -5.66 3.26
N SER A 124 24.66 -6.49 3.28
CA SER A 124 23.85 -6.79 4.46
C SER A 124 23.38 -8.25 4.42
N PRO A 125 23.22 -8.92 5.58
CA PRO A 125 22.60 -10.24 5.60
C PRO A 125 21.15 -10.20 5.12
N TRP A 126 20.69 -11.31 4.55
CA TRP A 126 19.28 -11.55 4.23
C TRP A 126 18.47 -11.72 5.51
N GLY A 127 17.33 -11.04 5.62
CA GLY A 127 16.40 -11.18 6.74
C GLY A 127 14.99 -11.57 6.29
N LEU A 128 14.13 -11.90 7.25
CA LEU A 128 12.71 -12.14 6.97
C LEU A 128 12.02 -10.90 6.37
N ASP A 129 12.50 -9.71 6.71
CA ASP A 129 12.05 -8.45 6.13
C ASP A 129 12.25 -8.39 4.61
N ASP A 130 13.36 -8.97 4.11
CA ASP A 130 13.66 -9.06 2.67
C ASP A 130 12.72 -10.06 1.96
N THR A 131 12.46 -11.22 2.56
CA THR A 131 11.57 -12.24 1.99
C THR A 131 10.13 -11.75 1.89
N LEU A 132 9.62 -11.10 2.95
CA LEU A 132 8.27 -10.53 2.93
C LEU A 132 8.14 -9.42 1.89
N LEU A 133 9.16 -8.57 1.75
CA LEU A 133 9.15 -7.52 0.74
C LEU A 133 9.19 -8.09 -0.69
N LEU A 134 9.93 -9.18 -0.92
CA LEU A 134 9.94 -9.88 -2.21
C LEU A 134 8.55 -10.43 -2.55
N ILE A 135 7.86 -11.04 -1.56
CA ILE A 135 6.49 -11.52 -1.72
C ILE A 135 5.55 -10.34 -2.02
N ALA A 136 5.60 -9.25 -1.23
CA ALA A 136 4.80 -8.05 -1.47
C ALA A 136 5.02 -7.48 -2.88
N PHE A 137 6.28 -7.44 -3.34
CA PHE A 137 6.60 -6.94 -4.67
C PHE A 137 6.04 -7.83 -5.79
N ALA A 138 6.06 -9.16 -5.63
CA ALA A 138 5.45 -10.09 -6.57
C ALA A 138 3.93 -9.84 -6.71
N PHE A 139 3.24 -9.63 -5.58
CA PHE A 139 1.81 -9.29 -5.61
C PHE A 139 1.54 -7.86 -6.07
N LEU A 140 2.48 -6.91 -5.89
CA LEU A 140 2.39 -5.56 -6.46
C LEU A 140 2.42 -5.60 -7.99
N ILE A 141 3.23 -6.48 -8.59
CA ILE A 141 3.23 -6.71 -10.05
C ILE A 141 1.83 -7.16 -10.50
N SER A 142 1.26 -8.17 -9.83
CA SER A 142 -0.10 -8.65 -10.11
C SER A 142 -1.14 -7.54 -9.97
N PHE A 143 -1.02 -6.68 -8.94
CA PHE A 143 -1.90 -5.54 -8.73
C PHE A 143 -1.87 -4.54 -9.89
N VAL A 144 -0.69 -4.19 -10.39
CA VAL A 144 -0.55 -3.27 -11.54
C VAL A 144 -1.10 -3.90 -12.82
N ILE A 145 -0.89 -5.20 -13.03
CA ILE A 145 -1.48 -5.95 -14.16
C ILE A 145 -3.01 -5.89 -14.11
N LEU A 146 -3.61 -6.10 -12.93
CA LEU A 146 -5.06 -6.01 -12.75
C LEU A 146 -5.59 -4.62 -13.11
N ILE A 147 -4.89 -3.54 -12.74
CA ILE A 147 -5.26 -2.17 -13.16
C ILE A 147 -5.30 -2.07 -14.69
N GLN A 148 -4.31 -2.61 -15.40
CA GLN A 148 -4.29 -2.57 -16.86
C GLN A 148 -5.47 -3.32 -17.50
N TYR A 149 -5.92 -4.42 -16.88
CA TYR A 149 -7.12 -5.14 -17.32
C TYR A 149 -8.42 -4.40 -16.98
N MET A 150 -8.46 -3.61 -15.92
CA MET A 150 -9.65 -2.82 -15.54
C MET A 150 -9.89 -1.60 -16.44
N ILE A 151 -8.83 -0.99 -16.99
CA ILE A 151 -8.93 0.17 -17.88
C ILE A 151 -9.89 -0.05 -19.08
N PRO A 152 -9.77 -1.12 -19.87
CA PRO A 152 -10.72 -1.37 -20.96
C PRO A 152 -12.13 -1.75 -20.47
N GLN A 153 -12.29 -2.14 -19.20
CA GLN A 153 -13.59 -2.47 -18.60
C GLN A 153 -14.31 -1.24 -18.01
N GLY A 154 -13.71 -0.06 -18.09
CA GLY A 154 -14.36 1.20 -17.69
C GLY A 154 -13.70 1.97 -16.55
N LEU A 155 -12.52 1.58 -16.08
CA LEU A 155 -11.81 2.35 -15.05
C LEU A 155 -11.48 3.77 -15.56
N GLY A 156 -12.10 4.78 -14.97
CA GLY A 156 -11.94 6.19 -15.39
C GLY A 156 -12.83 6.61 -16.57
N LEU A 157 -13.81 5.77 -16.94
CA LEU A 157 -14.89 6.09 -17.89
C LEU A 157 -16.21 6.19 -17.14
N ASP A 158 -17.11 7.03 -17.63
CA ASP A 158 -18.47 7.15 -17.15
C ASP A 158 -19.28 5.84 -17.22
N ILE A 159 -19.98 5.49 -16.14
CA ILE A 159 -20.68 4.19 -16.03
C ILE A 159 -21.80 4.02 -17.08
N TRP A 160 -22.47 5.10 -17.45
CA TRP A 160 -23.59 5.11 -18.42
C TRP A 160 -23.14 4.90 -19.88
N VAL A 161 -21.83 4.92 -20.15
CA VAL A 161 -21.28 4.61 -21.48
C VAL A 161 -20.92 3.13 -21.61
N LEU A 162 -20.90 2.38 -20.50
CA LEU A 162 -20.45 1.00 -20.47
C LEU A 162 -21.57 0.01 -20.78
N ASN A 163 -21.19 -1.08 -21.44
CA ASN A 163 -22.06 -2.22 -21.63
C ASN A 163 -22.25 -2.99 -20.32
N GLU A 164 -23.39 -3.68 -20.16
CA GLU A 164 -23.69 -4.48 -18.96
C GLU A 164 -22.57 -5.48 -18.61
N ASN A 165 -22.03 -6.15 -19.63
CA ASN A 165 -20.93 -7.11 -19.46
C ASN A 165 -19.63 -6.45 -18.96
N GLN A 166 -19.37 -5.20 -19.37
CA GLN A 166 -18.22 -4.44 -18.90
C GLN A 166 -18.40 -4.02 -17.44
N ILE A 167 -19.60 -3.59 -17.06
CA ILE A 167 -19.94 -3.25 -15.66
C ILE A 167 -19.76 -4.47 -14.76
N ALA A 168 -20.32 -5.62 -15.15
CA ALA A 168 -20.15 -6.86 -14.38
C ALA A 168 -18.68 -7.27 -14.27
N SER A 169 -17.93 -7.19 -15.37
CA SER A 169 -16.48 -7.50 -15.37
C SER A 169 -15.70 -6.53 -14.48
N PHE A 170 -16.00 -5.23 -14.56
CA PHE A 170 -15.39 -4.19 -13.73
C PHE A 170 -15.60 -4.47 -12.24
N LEU A 171 -16.83 -4.81 -11.81
CA LEU A 171 -17.13 -5.14 -10.41
C LEU A 171 -16.41 -6.42 -9.95
N ARG A 172 -16.26 -7.43 -10.82
CA ARG A 172 -15.43 -8.62 -10.52
C ARG A 172 -13.97 -8.23 -10.26
N TYR A 173 -13.39 -7.41 -11.14
CA TYR A 173 -12.01 -6.95 -10.95
C TYR A 173 -11.87 -6.05 -9.72
N LEU A 174 -12.87 -5.23 -9.41
CA LEU A 174 -12.87 -4.35 -8.23
C LEU A 174 -12.74 -5.16 -6.94
N LEU A 175 -13.47 -6.28 -6.81
CA LEU A 175 -13.33 -7.22 -5.69
C LEU A 175 -11.89 -7.75 -5.60
N VAL A 176 -11.35 -8.24 -6.72
CA VAL A 176 -10.00 -8.82 -6.76
C VAL A 176 -8.94 -7.78 -6.36
N VAL A 177 -9.04 -6.56 -6.90
CA VAL A 177 -8.13 -5.44 -6.60
C VAL A 177 -8.22 -5.04 -5.13
N GLN A 178 -9.43 -4.97 -4.56
CA GLN A 178 -9.63 -4.66 -3.15
C GLN A 178 -8.97 -5.71 -2.24
N THR A 179 -9.19 -6.99 -2.50
CA THR A 179 -8.57 -8.08 -1.73
C THR A 179 -7.05 -8.07 -1.87
N HIS A 180 -6.53 -7.88 -3.09
CA HIS A 180 -5.09 -7.75 -3.33
C HIS A 180 -4.49 -6.57 -2.58
N TYR A 181 -5.17 -5.42 -2.58
CA TYR A 181 -4.72 -4.24 -1.86
C TYR A 181 -4.53 -4.52 -0.36
N ILE A 182 -5.54 -5.11 0.29
CA ILE A 182 -5.50 -5.44 1.73
C ILE A 182 -4.29 -6.36 2.02
N PHE A 183 -4.12 -7.38 1.19
CA PHE A 183 -3.05 -8.36 1.35
C PHE A 183 -1.66 -7.76 1.17
N VAL A 184 -1.42 -7.02 0.08
CA VAL A 184 -0.10 -6.44 -0.22
C VAL A 184 0.28 -5.42 0.84
N LEU A 185 -0.66 -4.58 1.28
CA LEU A 185 -0.40 -3.58 2.30
C LEU A 185 0.03 -4.21 3.64
N ALA A 186 -0.68 -5.26 4.09
CA ALA A 186 -0.34 -5.99 5.31
C ALA A 186 1.08 -6.61 5.22
N ILE A 187 1.45 -7.20 4.07
CA ILE A 187 2.80 -7.76 3.91
C ILE A 187 3.89 -6.68 3.91
N ILE A 188 3.63 -5.52 3.30
CA ILE A 188 4.56 -4.38 3.33
C ILE A 188 4.77 -3.91 4.77
N LYS A 189 3.68 -3.73 5.53
CA LYS A 189 3.75 -3.32 6.94
C LYS A 189 4.46 -4.35 7.80
N ALA A 190 4.15 -5.64 7.61
CA ALA A 190 4.86 -6.74 8.24
C ALA A 190 6.37 -6.71 7.95
N SER A 191 6.79 -6.49 6.71
CA SER A 191 8.21 -6.34 6.34
C SER A 191 8.90 -5.22 7.12
N ILE A 192 8.26 -4.06 7.27
CA ILE A 192 8.78 -2.92 8.04
C ILE A 192 8.86 -3.26 9.54
N LEU A 193 7.86 -3.92 10.11
CA LEU A 193 7.85 -4.34 11.52
C LEU A 193 8.94 -5.38 11.82
N TYR A 194 9.17 -6.35 10.92
CA TYR A 194 10.30 -7.28 11.03
C TYR A 194 11.64 -6.56 10.95
N PHE A 195 11.75 -5.53 10.11
CA PHE A 195 12.93 -4.67 10.09
C PHE A 195 13.14 -3.96 11.45
N PHE A 196 12.08 -3.50 12.11
CA PHE A 196 12.16 -2.94 13.47
C PHE A 196 12.62 -3.96 14.52
N LEU A 197 12.15 -5.20 14.46
CA LEU A 197 12.59 -6.29 15.34
C LEU A 197 14.08 -6.63 15.16
N ARG A 198 14.60 -6.43 13.95
CA ARG A 198 16.01 -6.70 13.61
C ARG A 198 16.95 -5.61 14.12
N ILE A 199 16.54 -4.35 14.06
CA ILE A 199 17.42 -3.21 14.39
C ILE A 199 17.42 -2.90 15.90
N PHE A 200 16.31 -3.08 16.61
CA PHE A 200 16.19 -2.72 18.02
C PHE A 200 16.19 -3.97 18.92
N PRO A 201 17.22 -4.17 19.77
CA PRO A 201 17.32 -5.35 20.63
C PRO A 201 16.49 -5.26 21.92
N ASP A 202 15.92 -4.09 22.27
CA ASP A 202 15.18 -3.88 23.51
C ASP A 202 13.95 -4.81 23.63
N LYS A 203 13.85 -5.56 24.74
CA LYS A 203 12.80 -6.57 24.95
C LYS A 203 11.41 -5.95 25.00
N LYS A 204 11.25 -4.81 25.68
CA LYS A 204 9.95 -4.12 25.80
C LYS A 204 9.48 -3.63 24.42
N PHE A 205 10.36 -2.98 23.69
CA PHE A 205 10.10 -2.55 22.31
C PHE A 205 9.72 -3.73 21.40
N ARG A 206 10.46 -4.84 21.44
CA ARG A 206 10.18 -6.02 20.62
C ARG A 206 8.80 -6.61 20.90
N ASN A 207 8.36 -6.67 22.15
CA ASN A 207 7.01 -7.14 22.50
C ASN A 207 5.92 -6.25 21.90
N ILE A 208 6.11 -4.93 21.92
CA ILE A 208 5.18 -3.97 21.30
C ILE A 208 5.13 -4.16 19.78
N VAL A 209 6.28 -4.37 19.14
CA VAL A 209 6.35 -4.59 17.68
C VAL A 209 5.69 -5.92 17.30
N TRP A 210 5.88 -6.99 18.09
CA TRP A 210 5.18 -8.27 17.88
C TRP A 210 3.66 -8.12 18.03
N ALA A 211 3.19 -7.37 19.03
CA ALA A 211 1.77 -7.07 19.19
C ALA A 211 1.22 -6.27 18.00
N THR A 212 1.99 -5.29 17.52
CA THR A 212 1.64 -4.47 16.34
C THR A 212 1.56 -5.33 15.06
N LEU A 213 2.49 -6.28 14.90
CA LEU A 213 2.48 -7.23 13.78
C LEU A 213 1.26 -8.16 13.84
N ALA A 214 0.95 -8.69 15.02
CA ALA A 214 -0.24 -9.53 15.19
C ALA A 214 -1.53 -8.75 14.88
N TYR A 215 -1.60 -7.48 15.31
CA TYR A 215 -2.73 -6.60 15.00
C TYR A 215 -2.86 -6.35 13.49
N ASP A 216 -1.78 -5.99 12.81
CA ASP A 216 -1.76 -5.75 11.35
C ASP A 216 -2.27 -6.97 10.56
N LEU A 217 -1.74 -8.16 10.88
CA LEU A 217 -2.15 -9.40 10.23
C LEU A 217 -3.60 -9.79 10.54
N LEU A 218 -4.06 -9.57 11.78
CA LEU A 218 -5.43 -9.86 12.18
C LEU A 218 -6.43 -8.94 11.47
N VAL A 219 -6.16 -7.64 11.43
CA VAL A 219 -6.97 -6.66 10.70
C VAL A 219 -7.00 -7.03 9.22
N GLY A 220 -5.84 -7.29 8.61
CA GLY A 220 -5.75 -7.70 7.20
C GLY A 220 -6.57 -8.97 6.91
N LEU A 221 -6.49 -9.97 7.77
CA LEU A 221 -7.25 -11.22 7.62
C LEU A 221 -8.76 -11.01 7.76
N ILE A 222 -9.20 -10.25 8.76
CA ILE A 222 -10.63 -9.96 8.98
C ILE A 222 -11.22 -9.25 7.76
N PHE A 223 -10.58 -8.17 7.29
CA PHE A 223 -11.09 -7.41 6.15
C PHE A 223 -10.99 -8.18 4.83
N MET A 224 -10.01 -9.08 4.69
CA MET A 224 -9.94 -9.99 3.56
C MET A 224 -11.15 -10.94 3.55
N ILE A 225 -11.47 -11.57 4.68
CA ILE A 225 -12.66 -12.43 4.80
C ILE A 225 -13.92 -11.61 4.49
N LEU A 226 -14.07 -10.44 5.12
CA LEU A 226 -15.23 -9.55 4.90
C LEU A 226 -15.40 -9.17 3.42
N SER A 227 -14.30 -8.97 2.67
CA SER A 227 -14.38 -8.68 1.24
C SER A 227 -15.05 -9.80 0.43
N PHE A 228 -14.89 -11.06 0.83
CA PHE A 228 -15.53 -12.20 0.16
C PHE A 228 -16.97 -12.45 0.61
N VAL A 229 -17.31 -12.13 1.86
CA VAL A 229 -18.68 -12.31 2.41
C VAL A 229 -19.56 -11.05 2.30
N GLN A 230 -19.08 -9.97 1.68
CA GLN A 230 -19.81 -8.70 1.59
C GLN A 230 -21.23 -8.84 1.01
N ARG A 231 -21.44 -9.77 0.07
CA ARG A 231 -22.76 -10.19 -0.44
C ARG A 231 -22.85 -11.71 -0.53
N GLN A 232 -24.03 -12.25 -0.27
CA GLN A 232 -24.33 -13.68 -0.33
C GLN A 232 -25.58 -13.93 -1.18
N PRO A 233 -25.53 -14.83 -2.19
CA PRO A 233 -24.35 -15.54 -2.70
C PRO A 233 -23.31 -14.63 -3.39
N THR A 234 -22.04 -15.07 -3.47
CA THR A 234 -20.90 -14.25 -3.94
C THR A 234 -21.09 -13.66 -5.35
N TRP A 235 -21.87 -14.30 -6.21
CA TRP A 235 -22.15 -13.77 -7.55
C TRP A 235 -22.94 -12.46 -7.56
N LEU A 236 -23.65 -12.12 -6.46
CA LEU A 236 -24.32 -10.83 -6.30
C LEU A 236 -23.33 -9.66 -6.20
N ILE A 237 -22.04 -9.92 -5.94
CA ILE A 237 -21.03 -8.86 -5.91
C ILE A 237 -20.91 -8.18 -7.27
N TRP A 238 -21.06 -8.94 -8.37
CA TRP A 238 -20.87 -8.43 -9.72
C TRP A 238 -22.10 -8.47 -10.62
N GLU A 239 -23.14 -9.24 -10.29
CA GLU A 239 -24.43 -9.16 -11.01
C GLU A 239 -25.50 -8.38 -10.24
N GLY A 240 -25.34 -8.22 -8.92
CA GLY A 240 -26.35 -7.59 -8.06
C GLY A 240 -26.47 -6.08 -8.23
N TRP A 241 -25.85 -5.48 -9.26
CA TRP A 241 -26.07 -4.09 -9.64
C TRP A 241 -27.28 -3.93 -10.56
N ARG A 242 -27.77 -5.02 -11.17
CA ARG A 242 -28.94 -5.00 -12.07
C ARG A 242 -30.25 -4.79 -11.30
N ASP A 243 -30.30 -5.31 -10.08
CA ASP A 243 -31.44 -5.19 -9.18
C ASP A 243 -31.31 -3.93 -8.31
N LYS A 244 -32.42 -3.21 -8.11
CA LYS A 244 -32.46 -2.01 -7.26
C LYS A 244 -32.29 -2.33 -5.78
N ASP A 245 -32.82 -3.47 -5.36
CA ASP A 245 -32.72 -3.97 -3.99
C ASP A 245 -32.33 -5.46 -4.00
N PRO A 246 -31.04 -5.76 -4.26
CA PRO A 246 -30.56 -7.12 -4.30
C PRO A 246 -30.61 -7.73 -2.88
N GLN A 247 -31.52 -8.67 -2.66
CA GLN A 247 -31.57 -9.43 -1.41
C GLN A 247 -30.25 -10.22 -1.24
N GLY A 248 -29.55 -10.01 -0.12
CA GLY A 248 -28.25 -10.67 0.14
C GLY A 248 -27.08 -9.74 0.46
N VAL A 249 -27.34 -8.45 0.71
CA VAL A 249 -26.33 -7.54 1.27
C VAL A 249 -26.10 -7.88 2.75
N VAL A 250 -24.88 -8.32 3.06
CA VAL A 250 -24.47 -8.65 4.44
C VAL A 250 -23.64 -7.53 5.04
N VAL A 251 -22.74 -6.95 4.24
CA VAL A 251 -21.82 -5.89 4.68
C VAL A 251 -21.87 -4.73 3.70
N ASP A 252 -22.00 -3.52 4.25
CA ASP A 252 -21.91 -2.28 3.50
C ASP A 252 -20.44 -2.02 3.10
N LEU A 253 -20.17 -2.00 1.79
CA LEU A 253 -18.84 -1.81 1.21
C LEU A 253 -18.20 -0.49 1.65
N ASN A 254 -19.00 0.58 1.76
CA ASN A 254 -18.53 1.91 2.10
C ASN A 254 -18.12 1.97 3.56
N LYS A 255 -18.96 1.44 4.46
CA LYS A 255 -18.65 1.36 5.90
C LYS A 255 -17.44 0.47 6.16
N MET A 256 -17.36 -0.68 5.49
CA MET A 256 -16.22 -1.58 5.57
C MET A 256 -14.93 -0.90 5.11
N GLY A 257 -14.97 -0.22 3.96
CA GLY A 257 -13.81 0.48 3.42
C GLY A 257 -13.34 1.63 4.33
N LEU A 258 -14.28 2.39 4.91
CA LEU A 258 -13.97 3.48 5.85
C LEU A 258 -13.35 2.95 7.15
N ALA A 259 -13.90 1.85 7.70
CA ALA A 259 -13.34 1.20 8.88
C ALA A 259 -11.91 0.68 8.62
N HIS A 260 -11.70 0.00 7.50
CA HIS A 260 -10.37 -0.47 7.09
C HIS A 260 -9.40 0.68 6.86
N GLY A 261 -9.86 1.76 6.24
CA GLY A 261 -9.07 2.98 6.01
C GLY A 261 -8.63 3.64 7.31
N GLY A 262 -9.56 3.86 8.23
CA GLY A 262 -9.28 4.47 9.55
C GLY A 262 -8.31 3.64 10.39
N MET A 263 -8.51 2.33 10.48
CA MET A 263 -7.59 1.44 11.20
C MET A 263 -6.18 1.44 10.59
N ASN A 264 -6.07 1.48 9.25
CA ASN A 264 -4.78 1.56 8.58
C ASN A 264 -4.04 2.87 8.82
N ILE A 265 -4.74 4.01 8.79
CA ILE A 265 -4.14 5.31 9.09
C ILE A 265 -3.64 5.33 10.53
N ALA A 266 -4.43 4.84 11.49
CA ALA A 266 -4.03 4.75 12.89
C ALA A 266 -2.76 3.89 13.04
N LEU A 267 -2.69 2.77 12.33
CA LEU A 267 -1.52 1.90 12.33
C LEU A 267 -0.29 2.57 11.69
N ASP A 268 -0.45 3.34 10.61
CA ASP A 268 0.64 4.08 9.97
C ASP A 268 1.25 5.12 10.93
N VAL A 269 0.39 5.88 11.62
CA VAL A 269 0.80 6.84 12.65
C VAL A 269 1.52 6.13 13.79
N TRP A 270 0.98 5.00 14.26
CA TRP A 270 1.60 4.20 15.31
C TRP A 270 2.99 3.68 14.90
N MET A 271 3.13 3.14 13.69
CA MET A 271 4.40 2.66 13.14
C MET A 271 5.43 3.77 12.98
N LEU A 272 4.99 5.01 12.75
CA LEU A 272 5.85 6.19 12.72
C LEU A 272 6.33 6.60 14.12
N VAL A 273 5.50 6.44 15.16
CA VAL A 273 5.87 6.73 16.56
C VAL A 273 6.85 5.71 17.13
N LEU A 274 6.72 4.43 16.76
CA LEU A 274 7.58 3.35 17.28
C LEU A 274 9.08 3.66 17.25
N PRO A 275 9.72 3.96 16.10
CA PRO A 275 11.14 4.27 16.06
C PRO A 275 11.49 5.57 16.79
N LEU A 276 10.60 6.58 16.82
CA LEU A 276 10.84 7.83 17.54
C LEU A 276 11.06 7.62 19.05
N THR A 277 10.28 6.72 19.67
CA THR A 277 10.42 6.42 21.10
C THR A 277 11.80 5.87 21.46
N GLN A 278 12.43 5.13 20.54
CA GLN A 278 13.77 4.58 20.72
C GLN A 278 14.86 5.62 20.46
N LEU A 279 14.59 6.57 19.56
CA LEU A 279 15.54 7.62 19.20
C LEU A 279 15.66 8.71 20.24
N TYR A 280 14.57 9.07 20.91
CA TYR A 280 14.59 10.06 21.99
C TYR A 280 15.51 9.63 23.14
N LYS A 281 15.65 8.32 23.35
CA LYS A 281 16.50 7.75 24.41
C LYS A 281 17.98 7.63 24.03
N LEU A 282 18.36 7.90 22.77
CA LEU A 282 19.70 7.57 22.25
C LEU A 282 20.44 8.79 21.68
N ASN A 283 21.52 9.20 22.35
CA ASN A 283 22.43 10.27 21.92
C ASN A 283 23.24 9.87 20.67
N LEU A 284 22.62 9.92 19.49
CA LEU A 284 23.24 9.57 18.22
C LEU A 284 24.00 10.73 17.58
N LYS A 285 25.16 10.43 16.97
CA LYS A 285 25.94 11.38 16.14
C LYS A 285 25.06 11.98 15.02
N PRO A 286 25.24 13.25 14.64
CA PRO A 286 24.33 13.97 13.72
C PRO A 286 24.17 13.31 12.34
N ARG A 287 25.23 12.67 11.80
CA ARG A 287 25.13 11.87 10.55
C ARG A 287 24.21 10.65 10.68
N LYS A 288 24.10 10.07 11.88
CA LYS A 288 23.15 8.99 12.15
C LYS A 288 21.73 9.53 12.30
N LYS A 289 21.57 10.73 12.86
CA LYS A 289 20.29 11.43 13.03
C LYS A 289 19.64 11.81 11.68
N LEU A 290 20.42 12.26 10.70
CA LEU A 290 19.89 12.70 9.38
C LEU A 290 19.16 11.57 8.62
N GLY A 291 19.76 10.39 8.50
CA GLY A 291 19.11 9.30 7.75
C GLY A 291 17.90 8.69 8.47
N ILE A 292 17.72 9.00 9.76
CA ILE A 292 16.53 8.61 10.53
C ILE A 292 15.42 9.65 10.32
N MET A 293 15.77 10.94 10.26
CA MET A 293 14.86 11.99 9.85
C MET A 293 14.33 11.78 8.43
N ALA A 294 15.17 11.29 7.50
CA ALA A 294 14.73 10.93 6.15
C ALA A 294 13.66 9.82 6.14
N MET A 295 13.84 8.75 6.94
CA MET A 295 12.82 7.70 7.09
C MET A 295 11.52 8.24 7.69
N PHE A 296 11.64 9.17 8.64
CA PHE A 296 10.50 9.79 9.29
C PHE A 296 9.68 10.65 8.32
N CYS A 297 10.33 11.48 7.50
CA CYS A 297 9.63 12.29 6.49
C CYS A 297 8.84 11.43 5.51
N VAL A 298 9.40 10.29 5.15
CA VAL A 298 8.80 9.34 4.20
C VAL A 298 7.66 8.55 4.86
N GLY A 299 7.74 8.27 6.17
CA GLY A 299 6.62 7.77 6.96
C GLY A 299 5.45 8.76 7.05
N ILE A 300 5.73 10.06 7.25
CA ILE A 300 4.68 11.10 7.22
C ILE A 300 4.02 11.14 5.85
N PHE A 301 4.82 11.09 4.78
CA PHE A 301 4.29 11.10 3.41
C PHE A 301 3.35 9.91 3.17
N LEU A 302 3.70 8.70 3.63
CA LEU A 302 2.79 7.55 3.60
C LEU A 302 1.46 7.82 4.31
N THR A 303 1.49 8.34 5.54
CA THR A 303 0.27 8.64 6.29
C THR A 303 -0.62 9.65 5.54
N VAL A 304 -0.03 10.66 4.91
CA VAL A 304 -0.77 11.64 4.08
C VAL A 304 -1.43 10.95 2.88
N VAL A 305 -0.71 10.08 2.19
CA VAL A 305 -1.25 9.28 1.09
C VAL A 305 -2.44 8.43 1.56
N SER A 306 -2.33 7.76 2.71
CA SER A 306 -3.41 6.96 3.30
C SER A 306 -4.66 7.81 3.62
N ILE A 307 -4.49 9.04 4.11
CA ILE A 307 -5.60 9.99 4.37
C ILE A 307 -6.28 10.39 3.06
N ILE A 308 -5.52 10.73 2.03
CA ILE A 308 -6.09 11.15 0.74
C ILE A 308 -6.83 9.97 0.07
N ARG A 309 -6.35 8.74 0.24
CA ARG A 309 -7.07 7.54 -0.23
C ARG A 309 -8.43 7.42 0.44
N VAL A 310 -8.51 7.60 1.77
CA VAL A 310 -9.80 7.54 2.49
C VAL A 310 -10.74 8.65 2.03
N HIS A 311 -10.24 9.86 1.78
CA HIS A 311 -11.05 10.92 1.19
C HIS A 311 -11.60 10.52 -0.20
N SER A 312 -10.76 9.91 -1.04
CA SER A 312 -11.18 9.43 -2.38
C SER A 312 -12.22 8.30 -2.28
N LEU A 313 -12.11 7.45 -1.26
CA LEU A 313 -13.08 6.40 -0.98
C LEU A 313 -14.44 6.97 -0.54
N ILE A 314 -14.45 8.01 0.30
CA ILE A 314 -15.68 8.71 0.71
C ILE A 314 -16.36 9.33 -0.51
N TYR A 315 -15.58 9.98 -1.39
CA TYR A 315 -16.11 10.54 -2.63
C TYR A 315 -16.72 9.46 -3.55
N PHE A 316 -16.02 8.33 -3.71
CA PHE A 316 -16.55 7.17 -4.44
C PHE A 316 -17.85 6.63 -3.83
N ALA A 317 -17.95 6.59 -2.50
CA ALA A 317 -19.13 6.09 -1.78
C ALA A 317 -20.39 6.92 -2.02
N THR A 318 -20.26 8.21 -2.29
CA THR A 318 -21.38 9.14 -2.51
C THR A 318 -21.69 9.40 -3.98
N SER A 319 -20.86 8.90 -4.90
CA SER A 319 -20.98 9.22 -6.32
C SER A 319 -22.02 8.38 -7.06
N SER A 320 -22.74 9.02 -7.98
CA SER A 320 -23.58 8.35 -8.98
C SER A 320 -22.78 7.72 -10.13
N ASN A 321 -21.49 8.06 -10.26
CA ASN A 321 -20.59 7.59 -11.31
C ASN A 321 -19.48 6.68 -10.76
N ALA A 322 -19.87 5.47 -10.36
CA ALA A 322 -18.98 4.55 -9.67
C ALA A 322 -17.69 4.24 -10.47
N THR A 323 -17.75 4.03 -11.79
CA THR A 323 -16.58 3.59 -12.58
C THR A 323 -15.57 4.71 -12.83
N ALA A 324 -16.02 5.94 -13.03
CA ALA A 324 -15.12 7.08 -13.21
C ALA A 324 -14.42 7.44 -11.90
N ASP A 325 -15.13 7.39 -10.77
CA ASP A 325 -14.63 7.82 -9.46
C ASP A 325 -13.85 6.73 -8.72
N ALA A 326 -14.11 5.45 -9.03
CA ALA A 326 -13.26 4.34 -8.60
C ALA A 326 -11.79 4.52 -9.06
N ARG A 327 -11.55 5.28 -10.13
CA ARG A 327 -10.20 5.66 -10.59
C ARG A 327 -9.39 6.26 -9.46
N GLY A 328 -9.95 7.24 -8.74
CA GLY A 328 -9.26 7.92 -7.66
C GLY A 328 -8.82 6.93 -6.59
N THR A 329 -9.78 6.14 -6.09
CA THR A 329 -9.53 5.12 -5.06
C THR A 329 -8.46 4.11 -5.47
N ILE A 330 -8.49 3.61 -6.71
CA ILE A 330 -7.53 2.61 -7.21
C ILE A 330 -6.13 3.22 -7.40
N ILE A 331 -6.05 4.43 -7.95
CA ILE A 331 -4.77 5.12 -8.15
C ILE A 331 -4.13 5.49 -6.82
N TRP A 332 -4.89 6.02 -5.86
CA TRP A 332 -4.36 6.29 -4.51
C TRP A 332 -3.93 5.01 -3.79
N SER A 333 -4.64 3.90 -3.98
CA SER A 333 -4.20 2.58 -3.50
C SER A 333 -2.88 2.16 -4.14
N CYS A 334 -2.70 2.37 -5.45
CA CYS A 334 -1.43 2.10 -6.14
C CYS A 334 -0.28 2.98 -5.61
N ILE A 335 -0.53 4.27 -5.38
CA ILE A 335 0.43 5.21 -4.77
C ILE A 335 0.84 4.72 -3.38
N GLU A 336 -0.11 4.31 -2.54
CA GLU A 336 0.15 3.82 -1.18
C GLU A 336 1.03 2.57 -1.19
N LEU A 337 0.69 1.57 -2.01
CA LEU A 337 1.49 0.34 -2.12
C LEU A 337 2.90 0.62 -2.69
N CYS A 338 3.01 1.40 -3.76
CA CYS A 338 4.30 1.74 -4.36
C CYS A 338 5.18 2.52 -3.38
N THR A 339 4.59 3.51 -2.70
CA THR A 339 5.30 4.28 -1.68
C THR A 339 5.72 3.38 -0.53
N GLY A 340 4.86 2.46 -0.08
CA GLY A 340 5.17 1.51 0.99
C GLY A 340 6.38 0.63 0.67
N VAL A 341 6.50 0.16 -0.58
CA VAL A 341 7.70 -0.56 -1.06
C VAL A 341 8.93 0.34 -1.03
N VAL A 342 8.83 1.58 -1.51
CA VAL A 342 9.93 2.56 -1.48
C VAL A 342 10.41 2.81 -0.04
N VAL A 343 9.48 3.02 0.89
CA VAL A 343 9.75 3.22 2.32
C VAL A 343 10.46 2.02 2.91
N SER A 344 9.97 0.80 2.63
CA SER A 344 10.61 -0.43 3.10
C SER A 344 12.03 -0.59 2.55
N CYS A 345 12.32 -0.09 1.34
CA CYS A 345 13.66 -0.15 0.75
C CYS A 345 14.65 0.87 1.34
N MET A 346 14.19 2.02 1.84
CA MET A 346 15.06 3.12 2.28
C MET A 346 16.06 2.75 3.39
N PRO A 347 15.72 1.96 4.42
CA PRO A 347 16.69 1.57 5.44
C PRO A 347 17.89 0.81 4.94
N ASN A 348 17.70 -0.04 3.94
CA ASN A 348 18.79 -0.79 3.32
C ASN A 348 19.54 0.07 2.29
N ALA A 349 18.86 0.96 1.57
CA ALA A 349 19.49 1.92 0.67
C ALA A 349 20.48 2.84 1.42
N ARG A 350 20.14 3.26 2.64
CA ARG A 350 21.05 4.02 3.50
C ARG A 350 22.30 3.23 3.89
N GLN A 351 22.14 1.96 4.25
CA GLN A 351 23.27 1.09 4.59
C GLN A 351 24.17 0.89 3.36
N LEU A 352 23.57 0.71 2.19
CA LEU A 352 24.27 0.61 0.91
C LEU A 352 25.09 1.87 0.60
N LEU A 353 24.50 3.06 0.70
CA LEU A 353 25.23 4.30 0.43
C LEU A 353 26.44 4.47 1.35
N ARG A 354 26.35 4.02 2.61
CA ARG A 354 27.45 4.10 3.56
C ARG A 354 28.57 3.08 3.28
N GLU A 355 28.23 1.81 3.07
CA GLU A 355 29.26 0.78 2.86
C GLU A 355 29.79 0.79 1.42
N GLY A 356 28.97 1.14 0.43
CA GLY A 356 29.38 1.31 -0.97
C GLY A 356 30.35 2.47 -1.15
N THR A 357 30.07 3.65 -0.56
CA THR A 357 31.02 4.77 -0.60
C THR A 357 32.32 4.47 0.14
N ARG A 358 32.26 3.67 1.20
CA ARG A 358 33.46 3.21 1.91
C ARG A 358 34.30 2.27 1.05
N GLN A 359 33.71 1.28 0.39
CA GLN A 359 34.45 0.37 -0.49
C GLN A 359 35.01 1.09 -1.72
N ILE A 360 34.26 2.00 -2.34
CA ILE A 360 34.77 2.83 -3.45
C ILE A 360 35.94 3.69 -2.95
N ARG A 361 35.83 4.31 -1.78
CA ARG A 361 36.92 5.08 -1.19
C ARG A 361 38.13 4.20 -0.91
N ASP A 362 37.95 3.02 -0.34
CA ASP A 362 39.04 2.09 0.01
C ASP A 362 39.75 1.60 -1.27
N VAL A 363 39.01 1.29 -2.34
CA VAL A 363 39.57 0.96 -3.67
C VAL A 363 40.32 2.15 -4.27
N THR A 364 39.74 3.35 -4.25
CA THR A 364 40.41 4.56 -4.75
C THR A 364 41.68 4.89 -3.97
N THR A 365 41.68 4.75 -2.63
CA THR A 365 42.89 4.97 -1.81
C THR A 365 43.96 3.93 -2.07
N ASN A 366 43.58 2.66 -2.32
CA ASN A 366 44.55 1.61 -2.67
C ASN A 366 45.14 1.82 -4.08
N LEU A 367 44.38 2.40 -5.01
CA LEU A 367 44.86 2.76 -6.35
C LEU A 367 45.78 3.99 -6.31
N THR A 368 45.48 5.01 -5.51
CA THR A 368 46.33 6.21 -5.37
C THR A 368 47.58 5.97 -4.51
N GLY A 369 47.48 5.14 -3.45
CA GLY A 369 48.60 4.83 -2.54
C GLY A 369 49.68 3.91 -3.15
N ARG A 370 49.39 3.26 -4.28
CA ARG A 370 50.35 2.42 -5.02
C ARG A 370 51.24 3.22 -5.98
N SER A 371 51.05 4.55 -6.07
CA SER A 371 51.87 5.45 -6.91
C SER A 371 52.96 6.24 -6.17
N THR A 372 53.03 6.17 -4.84
CA THR A 372 54.05 6.88 -4.02
C THR A 372 55.05 5.94 -3.32
N GLY A 373 55.05 4.66 -3.64
CA GLY A 373 55.98 3.66 -3.12
C GLY A 373 57.07 3.26 -4.11
N ALA A 374 57.71 4.22 -4.77
CA ALA A 374 58.89 3.98 -5.61
C ALA A 374 59.92 5.08 -5.33
N GLY A 375 60.66 4.94 -4.23
CA GLY A 375 61.72 5.90 -3.88
C GLY A 375 62.43 5.56 -2.59
N SER A 376 63.54 4.83 -2.71
CA SER A 376 64.73 4.83 -1.86
C SER A 376 65.12 3.45 -1.30
N GLN A 377 65.92 2.73 -2.09
CA GLN A 377 66.93 1.79 -1.59
C GLN A 377 68.21 2.55 -1.22
N ASN A 378 69.00 1.90 -0.36
CA ASN A 378 70.34 2.22 0.17
C ASN A 378 70.33 2.95 1.52
N SER A 379 71.09 2.56 2.54
CA SER A 379 72.04 1.46 2.77
C SER A 379 72.54 1.64 4.22
N THR A 380 72.78 0.58 4.99
CA THR A 380 74.07 0.32 5.66
C THR A 380 74.03 -0.89 6.58
N SER A 381 75.10 -1.67 6.45
CA SER A 381 75.51 -2.84 7.22
C SER A 381 75.79 -2.54 8.69
N ARG A 382 75.37 -3.43 9.60
CA ARG A 382 76.21 -3.82 10.74
C ARG A 382 75.85 -5.21 11.27
N ARG A 383 76.66 -6.21 10.90
CA ARG A 383 76.85 -7.43 11.70
C ARG A 383 77.40 -7.04 13.07
N ARG A 384 76.87 -7.63 14.14
CA ARG A 384 77.62 -7.85 15.38
C ARG A 384 77.42 -9.29 15.81
N ILE A 385 78.47 -10.09 15.60
CA ILE A 385 78.73 -11.34 16.31
C ILE A 385 79.17 -10.94 17.72
N GLN A 386 78.56 -11.52 18.75
CA GLN A 386 79.19 -11.67 20.06
C GLN A 386 78.64 -12.92 20.73
N GLY A 387 79.50 -13.90 20.95
CA GLY A 387 79.24 -15.09 21.74
C GLY A 387 79.75 -14.95 23.18
N GLN A 388 79.12 -15.69 24.09
CA GLN A 388 79.64 -16.24 25.37
C GLN A 388 78.47 -17.03 26.00
N SER A 389 78.46 -18.36 26.11
CA SER A 389 79.22 -19.29 26.97
C SER A 389 78.70 -19.41 28.41
N HIS A 390 78.33 -20.65 28.80
CA HIS A 390 78.07 -21.20 30.15
C HIS A 390 76.81 -20.69 30.89
N GLU A 391 75.98 -21.51 31.55
CA GLU A 391 76.27 -22.71 32.34
C GLU A 391 75.04 -23.64 32.50
N MET A 392 75.31 -24.92 32.84
CA MET A 392 74.37 -26.01 33.12
C MET A 392 73.65 -25.87 34.47
N GLY A 393 72.42 -26.41 34.56
CA GLY A 393 71.76 -26.68 35.84
C GLY A 393 70.41 -27.41 35.68
N VAL A 394 70.43 -28.74 35.83
CA VAL A 394 69.28 -29.63 36.10
C VAL A 394 69.38 -30.03 37.58
N PRO A 395 68.30 -30.05 38.39
CA PRO A 395 67.50 -31.27 38.65
C PRO A 395 65.97 -31.02 38.68
N ILE A 396 65.13 -31.91 38.13
CA ILE A 396 64.48 -33.09 38.76
C ILE A 396 63.50 -32.73 39.90
N ASN A 397 62.17 -32.76 39.64
CA ASN A 397 61.25 -33.81 40.10
C ASN A 397 59.78 -33.53 39.71
N SER A 398 59.12 -34.58 39.19
CA SER A 398 57.66 -34.72 39.04
C SER A 398 57.08 -35.44 40.29
N PRO A 399 55.87 -36.03 40.26
CA PRO A 399 54.57 -35.39 40.50
C PRO A 399 53.80 -36.07 41.66
N GLU A 400 52.71 -35.50 42.17
CA GLU A 400 51.68 -36.35 42.80
C GLU A 400 50.26 -35.84 42.63
N ALA A 401 49.41 -36.77 42.22
CA ALA A 401 47.97 -36.68 42.06
C ALA A 401 47.26 -36.72 43.43
N THR A 402 45.96 -36.41 43.46
CA THR A 402 44.92 -37.33 43.98
C THR A 402 43.55 -36.65 43.86
N ALA A 403 42.63 -37.36 43.20
CA ALA A 403 41.20 -37.09 43.17
C ALA A 403 40.52 -37.66 44.41
N THR A 404 39.48 -37.02 44.96
CA THR A 404 38.20 -37.69 45.35
C THR A 404 37.14 -36.70 45.83
N THR A 405 35.93 -36.80 45.26
CA THR A 405 34.63 -36.44 45.85
C THR A 405 34.27 -37.41 47.00
N PRO A 406 33.39 -37.05 47.97
CA PRO A 406 31.97 -37.46 47.81
C PRO A 406 30.89 -36.54 48.45
N SER A 407 29.68 -36.80 47.97
CA SER A 407 28.31 -36.46 48.40
C SER A 407 27.99 -36.44 49.91
N LYS A 408 27.04 -35.57 50.32
CA LYS A 408 25.81 -35.83 51.14
C LYS A 408 25.10 -34.48 51.43
N SER A 409 23.83 -34.26 51.03
CA SER A 409 22.57 -34.67 51.68
C SER A 409 22.23 -33.91 52.97
N GLY A 410 21.11 -33.18 52.95
CA GLY A 410 20.12 -33.24 54.05
C GLY A 410 19.67 -31.95 54.74
N ARG A 411 18.33 -31.74 54.72
CA ARG A 411 17.46 -31.02 55.70
C ARG A 411 17.58 -29.48 55.75
N SER A 412 16.52 -28.70 55.95
CA SER A 412 15.17 -28.93 56.51
C SER A 412 14.25 -27.72 56.26
N SER A 413 12.98 -27.96 55.96
CA SER A 413 11.86 -27.03 56.24
C SER A 413 11.38 -27.18 57.69
N PRO A 414 10.66 -26.18 58.23
CA PRO A 414 9.23 -26.36 58.57
C PRO A 414 8.38 -25.19 58.00
N THR A 415 7.19 -25.37 57.44
CA THR A 415 5.87 -25.78 57.99
C THR A 415 4.96 -24.59 58.31
N ILE A 416 3.99 -24.39 57.40
CA ILE A 416 2.53 -24.17 57.59
C ILE A 416 2.04 -22.99 58.44
N THR A 417 1.26 -22.11 57.80
CA THR A 417 -0.10 -21.80 58.29
C THR A 417 -1.03 -21.44 57.12
N GLN A 418 -2.12 -22.19 57.04
CA GLN A 418 -3.25 -22.07 56.14
C GLN A 418 -4.34 -21.24 56.82
N THR A 419 -5.09 -20.43 56.06
CA THR A 419 -6.50 -20.14 56.37
C THR A 419 -7.21 -19.70 55.09
N ASP A 420 -8.19 -20.49 54.71
CA ASP A 420 -9.19 -20.25 53.68
C ASP A 420 -10.17 -19.15 54.10
N HIS A 421 -10.72 -18.40 53.14
CA HIS A 421 -12.17 -18.19 53.03
C HIS A 421 -12.59 -17.60 51.68
N ALA A 422 -13.70 -18.13 51.19
CA ALA A 422 -14.30 -17.97 49.86
C ALA A 422 -15.36 -16.86 49.77
N SER A 423 -15.93 -16.74 48.56
CA SER A 423 -17.16 -16.03 48.08
C SER A 423 -16.90 -14.65 47.42
N SER A 424 -17.17 -14.39 46.14
CA SER A 424 -18.35 -14.54 45.24
C SER A 424 -19.21 -13.26 45.19
N PHE A 425 -19.27 -12.62 44.00
CA PHE A 425 -20.39 -11.84 43.36
C PHE A 425 -19.79 -10.95 42.23
N LYS A 426 -20.06 -11.19 40.94
CA LYS A 426 -21.22 -10.84 40.08
C LYS A 426 -21.15 -9.45 39.40
N SER A 427 -21.10 -9.51 38.06
CA SER A 427 -21.77 -8.73 36.99
C SER A 427 -22.03 -7.23 37.11
N ALA A 428 -21.70 -6.49 36.04
CA ALA A 428 -22.60 -5.52 35.41
C ALA A 428 -22.20 -5.21 33.95
N GLU A 429 -23.15 -5.40 33.03
CA GLU A 429 -23.28 -4.78 31.70
C GLU A 429 -23.35 -3.24 31.80
N THR A 430 -23.10 -2.51 30.71
CA THR A 430 -24.02 -1.48 30.15
C THR A 430 -23.53 -0.99 28.77
N GLN A 431 -24.54 -0.77 27.92
CA GLN A 431 -24.67 -0.33 26.53
C GLN A 431 -24.02 1.01 26.15
N VAL A 432 -23.69 1.22 24.87
CA VAL A 432 -24.48 1.93 23.81
C VAL A 432 -23.97 1.50 22.44
#